data_AF-A0A961J496-F1
#
_entry.id   AF-A0A961J496-F1
#
_cell.length_a   1.000
_cell.length_b   1.000
_cell.length_c   1.000
_cell.angle_alpha   90.00
_cell.angle_beta   90.00
_cell.angle_gamma   90.00
#
_symmetry.space_group_name_H-M   'P 1'
#
loop_
_entity.id
_entity.type
_entity.pdbx_description
1 polymer ?
#
loop_
_entity_poly.entity_id
_entity_poly.type
_entity_poly.pdbx_seq_one_letter_code
_entity_poly.pdbx_strand_id
1 'polypeptide(L)'
;QAMKGYALNKMCYDFNKAENRASFAADEEGWMAKYGLNDAQKQAIRDRDILKMIEAGGNIYYLAKLAGIFKLTVQDVGGLQTGRTTEEFKEFLKSQA
;
A
#
# COMPACT_ATOMS: atom_id res chain seq x y z
N GLN A 1 7.79 3.19 -15.96
CA GLN A 1 7.14 2.84 -14.67
C GLN A 1 8.11 2.25 -13.65
N ALA A 2 8.90 1.22 -13.98
CA ALA A 2 9.80 0.56 -13.01
C ALA A 2 10.79 1.52 -12.29
N MET A 3 11.36 2.49 -13.00
CA MET A 3 12.24 3.51 -12.38
C MET A 3 11.48 4.47 -11.45
N LYS A 4 10.20 4.77 -11.75
CA LYS A 4 9.36 5.68 -10.95
C LYS A 4 9.10 5.10 -9.56
N GLY A 5 8.83 3.80 -9.47
CA GLY A 5 8.49 3.11 -8.24
C GLY A 5 9.65 2.38 -7.55
N TYR A 6 10.89 2.49 -8.03
CA TYR A 6 12.00 1.67 -7.54
C TYR A 6 12.16 1.78 -6.01
N ALA A 7 12.19 3.00 -5.46
CA ALA A 7 12.32 3.25 -4.03
C ALA A 7 11.19 2.60 -3.21
N LEU A 8 9.94 2.82 -3.62
CA LEU A 8 8.74 2.24 -2.99
C LEU A 8 8.75 0.70 -3.04
N ASN A 9 9.03 0.11 -4.21
CA ASN A 9 9.05 -1.33 -4.38
C ASN A 9 10.19 -1.99 -3.59
N LYS A 10 11.37 -1.35 -3.55
CA LYS A 10 12.52 -1.81 -2.76
C LYS A 10 12.22 -1.77 -1.26
N MET A 11 11.57 -0.72 -0.77
CA MET A 11 11.10 -0.65 0.62
C MET A 11 10.15 -1.80 0.93
N CYS A 12 9.16 -2.01 0.07
CA CYS A 12 8.16 -3.07 0.26
C CYS A 12 8.77 -4.48 0.22
N TYR A 13 9.83 -4.69 -0.56
CA TYR A 13 10.55 -5.97 -0.56
C TYR A 13 11.18 -6.30 0.79
N ASP A 14 11.70 -5.30 1.50
CA ASP A 14 12.34 -5.51 2.81
C ASP A 14 11.33 -5.92 3.90
N PHE A 15 10.03 -5.72 3.68
CA PHE A 15 8.97 -6.22 4.54
C PHE A 15 8.74 -7.73 4.46
N ASN A 16 9.54 -8.46 3.67
CA ASN A 16 9.63 -9.92 3.82
C ASN A 16 10.10 -10.33 5.22
N LYS A 17 10.98 -9.52 5.83
CA LYS A 17 11.47 -9.75 7.21
C LYS A 17 10.47 -9.22 8.24
N ALA A 18 10.23 -9.97 9.30
CA ALA A 18 9.27 -9.60 10.34
C ALA A 18 9.74 -8.39 11.15
N GLU A 19 11.03 -8.32 11.46
CA GLU A 19 11.62 -7.19 12.18
C GLU A 19 11.44 -5.87 11.43
N ASN A 20 11.51 -5.91 10.09
CA ASN A 20 11.34 -4.73 9.25
C ASN A 20 9.90 -4.21 9.26
N ARG A 21 8.91 -5.11 9.31
CA ARG A 21 7.50 -4.72 9.45
C ARG A 21 7.24 -4.06 10.79
N ALA A 22 7.79 -4.61 11.86
CA ALA A 22 7.66 -4.02 13.21
C ALA A 22 8.36 -2.66 13.29
N SER A 23 9.56 -2.53 12.71
CA SER A 23 10.29 -1.26 12.67
C SER A 23 9.56 -0.21 11.82
N PHE A 24 8.98 -0.59 10.68
CA PHE A 24 8.16 0.33 9.88
C PHE A 24 6.95 0.81 10.65
N ALA A 25 6.22 -0.08 11.33
CA ALA A 25 5.06 0.29 12.14
C ALA A 25 5.42 1.22 13.31
N ALA A 26 6.67 1.20 13.77
CA ALA A 26 7.17 2.09 14.83
C ALA A 26 7.60 3.47 14.31
N ASP A 27 8.06 3.56 13.05
CA ASP A 27 8.55 4.81 12.44
C ASP A 27 8.38 4.79 10.92
N GLU A 28 7.18 5.10 10.44
CA GLU A 28 6.87 5.08 9.01
C GLU A 28 7.65 6.17 8.25
N GLU A 29 7.75 7.38 8.80
CA GLU A 29 8.45 8.51 8.16
C GLU A 29 9.94 8.24 8.01
N GLY A 30 10.60 7.70 9.05
CA GLY A 30 12.01 7.32 8.97
C GLY A 30 12.27 6.26 7.92
N TRP A 31 11.36 5.29 7.76
CA TRP A 31 11.43 4.32 6.67
C TRP A 31 11.25 4.97 5.30
N MET A 32 10.24 5.81 5.12
CA MET A 32 10.03 6.50 3.85
C MET A 32 11.23 7.39 3.47
N ALA A 33 11.85 8.05 4.44
CA ALA A 33 13.07 8.83 4.26
C ALA A 33 14.28 7.94 3.91
N LYS A 34 14.48 6.83 4.64
CA LYS A 34 15.59 5.87 4.42
C LYS A 34 15.66 5.34 2.99
N TYR A 35 14.51 5.08 2.36
CA TYR A 35 14.46 4.59 0.97
C TYR A 35 14.39 5.70 -0.07
N GLY A 36 14.32 6.98 0.34
CA GLY A 36 14.27 8.12 -0.58
C GLY A 36 12.96 8.19 -1.36
N LEU A 37 11.83 7.87 -0.71
CA LEU A 37 10.52 8.01 -1.36
C LEU A 37 10.26 9.50 -1.70
N ASN A 38 9.64 9.73 -2.85
CA ASN A 38 9.18 11.07 -3.21
C ASN A 38 7.87 11.42 -2.50
N ASP A 39 7.45 12.69 -2.58
CA ASP A 39 6.29 13.18 -1.84
C ASP A 39 4.98 12.48 -2.23
N ALA A 40 4.81 12.13 -3.51
CA ALA A 40 3.63 11.39 -3.97
C ALA A 40 3.56 9.99 -3.35
N GLN A 41 4.69 9.28 -3.29
CA GLN A 41 4.78 7.97 -2.65
C GLN A 41 4.53 8.07 -1.14
N LYS A 42 5.12 9.06 -0.48
CA LYS A 42 4.92 9.29 0.95
C LYS A 42 3.47 9.58 1.27
N GLN A 43 2.85 10.46 0.51
CA GLN A 43 1.46 10.82 0.73
C GLN A 43 0.53 9.64 0.51
N ALA A 44 0.75 8.84 -0.55
CA ALA A 44 -0.02 7.63 -0.78
C ALA A 44 0.06 6.65 0.40
N ILE A 45 1.25 6.47 0.99
CA ILE A 45 1.45 5.64 2.19
C ILE A 45 0.67 6.18 3.38
N ARG A 46 0.76 7.49 3.68
CA ARG A 46 0.01 8.12 4.79
C ARG A 46 -1.50 7.95 4.62
N ASP A 47 -1.98 8.14 3.39
CA ASP A 47 -3.39 8.00 3.02
C ASP A 47 -3.85 6.53 3.04
N ARG A 48 -2.93 5.57 3.18
CA ARG A 48 -3.19 4.12 3.05
C ARG A 48 -3.81 3.75 1.71
N ASP A 49 -3.55 4.56 0.69
CA ASP A 49 -4.18 4.47 -0.61
C ASP A 49 -3.30 3.65 -1.57
N ILE A 50 -3.60 2.36 -1.67
CA ILE A 50 -2.85 1.42 -2.52
C ILE A 50 -2.93 1.82 -4.00
N LEU A 51 -3.98 2.53 -4.43
CA LEU A 51 -4.10 2.95 -5.83
C LEU A 51 -3.18 4.11 -6.13
N LYS A 52 -3.14 5.11 -5.26
CA LYS A 52 -2.13 6.17 -5.35
C LYS A 52 -0.71 5.61 -5.28
N MET A 53 -0.48 4.53 -4.52
CA MET A 53 0.82 3.84 -4.51
C MET A 53 1.14 3.20 -5.87
N ILE A 54 0.17 2.59 -6.54
CA ILE A 54 0.32 2.04 -7.91
C ILE A 54 0.57 3.16 -8.92
N GLU A 55 -0.21 4.24 -8.86
CA GLU A 55 -0.02 5.44 -9.70
C GLU A 55 1.37 6.04 -9.49
N ALA A 56 1.89 6.00 -8.25
CA ALA A 56 3.23 6.42 -7.88
C ALA A 56 4.34 5.43 -8.29
N GLY A 57 4.00 4.37 -9.03
CA GLY A 57 4.92 3.39 -9.62
C GLY A 57 5.04 2.08 -8.84
N GLY A 58 4.28 1.91 -7.77
CA GLY A 58 4.24 0.68 -6.97
C GLY A 58 3.70 -0.51 -7.76
N ASN A 59 4.32 -1.67 -7.58
CA ASN A 59 3.84 -2.92 -8.14
C ASN A 59 3.03 -3.67 -7.08
N ILE A 60 1.82 -4.11 -7.44
CA ILE A 60 0.85 -4.71 -6.52
C ILE A 60 1.42 -5.89 -5.70
N TYR A 61 2.32 -6.69 -6.27
CA TYR A 61 2.92 -7.84 -5.57
C TYR A 61 3.85 -7.42 -4.43
N TYR A 62 4.54 -6.28 -4.56
CA TYR A 62 5.32 -5.69 -3.49
C TYR A 62 4.41 -4.98 -2.48
N LEU A 63 3.44 -4.21 -2.98
CA LEU A 63 2.49 -3.46 -2.14
C LEU A 63 1.64 -4.37 -1.25
N ALA A 64 1.38 -5.62 -1.64
CA ALA A 64 0.68 -6.59 -0.80
C ALA A 64 1.34 -6.78 0.57
N LYS A 65 2.67 -6.69 0.67
CA LYS A 65 3.39 -6.77 1.95
C LYS A 65 3.10 -5.57 2.85
N LEU A 66 3.06 -4.37 2.25
CA LEU A 66 2.75 -3.13 2.95
C LEU A 66 1.27 -3.08 3.37
N ALA A 67 0.36 -3.47 2.48
CA ALA A 67 -1.08 -3.60 2.78
C ALA A 67 -1.33 -4.54 3.97
N GLY A 68 -0.57 -5.65 4.05
CA GLY A 68 -0.61 -6.55 5.19
C GLY A 68 -0.20 -5.92 6.53
N ILE A 69 0.74 -4.96 6.53
CA ILE A 69 1.11 -4.21 7.74
C ILE A 69 -0.06 -3.32 8.20
N PHE A 70 -0.75 -2.70 7.25
CA PHE A 70 -1.93 -1.87 7.52
C PHE A 70 -3.20 -2.65 7.81
N LYS A 71 -3.15 -3.99 7.77
CA LYS A 71 -4.31 -4.89 7.93
C LYS A 71 -5.43 -4.59 6.93
N LEU A 72 -5.08 -4.09 5.74
CA LEU A 72 -6.02 -3.87 4.66
C LEU A 72 -6.46 -5.22 4.08
N THR A 73 -7.76 -5.42 3.99
CA THR A 73 -8.38 -6.58 3.34
C THR A 73 -8.51 -6.34 1.83
N VAL A 74 -8.78 -7.42 1.07
CA VAL A 74 -9.05 -7.30 -0.37
C VAL A 74 -10.31 -6.46 -0.62
N GLN A 75 -11.27 -6.46 0.32
CA GLN A 75 -12.47 -5.65 0.25
C GLN A 75 -12.18 -4.17 0.47
N ASP A 76 -11.23 -3.82 1.33
CA ASP A 76 -10.80 -2.42 1.51
C ASP A 76 -10.16 -1.90 0.22
N VAL A 77 -9.29 -2.72 -0.40
CA VAL A 77 -8.69 -2.38 -1.69
C VAL A 77 -9.76 -2.29 -2.80
N GLY A 78 -10.74 -3.19 -2.81
CA GLY A 78 -11.86 -3.15 -3.76
C GLY A 78 -12.79 -1.95 -3.58
N GLY A 79 -13.01 -1.51 -2.34
CA GLY A 79 -13.68 -0.25 -2.04
C GLY A 79 -12.95 0.93 -2.69
N LEU A 80 -11.66 1.07 -2.38
CA LEU A 80 -10.80 2.10 -3.00
C LEU A 80 -10.85 2.04 -4.53
N GLN A 81 -10.74 0.85 -5.13
CA GLN A 81 -10.71 0.65 -6.59
C GLN A 81 -11.98 1.09 -7.29
N THR A 82 -13.09 1.07 -6.58
CA THR A 82 -14.40 1.29 -7.17
C THR A 82 -15.06 2.58 -6.68
N GLY A 83 -14.33 3.41 -5.92
CA GLY A 83 -14.84 4.63 -5.30
C GLY A 83 -15.95 4.37 -4.28
N ARG A 84 -15.96 3.17 -3.69
CA ARG A 84 -16.94 2.71 -2.70
C ARG A 84 -16.30 2.62 -1.33
N THR A 85 -17.10 2.73 -0.28
CA THR A 85 -16.72 2.25 1.04
C THR A 85 -16.52 0.73 1.02
N THR A 86 -15.79 0.20 2.01
CA THR A 86 -15.62 -1.25 2.17
C THR A 86 -16.96 -1.96 2.30
N GLU A 87 -17.92 -1.35 3.01
CA GLU A 87 -19.28 -1.85 3.20
C GLU A 87 -20.04 -1.93 1.87
N GLU A 88 -20.09 -0.83 1.11
CA GLU A 88 -20.74 -0.80 -0.21
C GLU A 88 -20.11 -1.80 -1.18
N PHE A 89 -18.79 -2.00 -1.12
CA PHE A 89 -18.13 -2.99 -1.95
C PHE A 89 -18.49 -4.43 -1.54
N LYS A 90 -18.60 -4.72 -0.24
CA LYS A 90 -19.08 -6.02 0.25
C LYS A 90 -20.51 -6.30 -0.18
N GLU A 91 -21.38 -5.29 -0.15
CA GLU A 91 -22.75 -5.41 -0.63
C GLU A 91 -22.82 -5.65 -2.14
N PHE A 92 -21.99 -4.94 -2.91
CA PHE A 92 -21.85 -5.18 -4.33
C PHE A 92 -21.38 -6.61 -4.63
N LEU A 93 -20.39 -7.14 -3.91
CA LEU A 93 -19.97 -8.53 -4.10
C LEU A 93 -21.08 -9.54 -3.81
N LYS A 94 -21.92 -9.28 -2.79
CA LYS A 94 -23.08 -10.13 -2.47
C LYS A 94 -24.17 -10.07 -3.54
N SER A 95 -24.37 -8.92 -4.20
CA SER A 95 -25.38 -8.79 -5.26
C SER A 95 -24.99 -9.49 -6.57
N GLN A 96 -23.74 -9.91 -6.70
CA GLN A 96 -23.19 -10.58 -7.89
C GLN A 96 -23.12 -12.12 -7.74
N ALA A 97 -23.50 -12.65 -6.57
CA ALA A 97 -23.53 -14.07 -6.24
C ALA A 97 -24.92 -14.66 -6.46
#